data_AF-A0A7W9URM9-F1
#
_entry.id   AF-A0A7W9URM9-F1
#
_cell.length_a   1.000
_cell.length_b   1.000
_cell.length_c   1.000
_cell.angle_alpha   90.00
_cell.angle_beta   90.00
_cell.angle_gamma   90.00
#
_symmetry.space_group_name_H-M   'P 1'
#
loop_
_entity.id
_entity.type
_entity.pdbx_description
1 polymer ?
#
loop_
_entity_poly.entity_id
_entity_poly.type
_entity_poly.pdbx_seq_one_letter_code
_entity_poly.pdbx_strand_id
1 'polypeptide(L)'
;MTATSGAPQSAHPERPGRSDGVCTEFTVFTRIKPGEGDALRKDLAALSDAGDDARVHAAVRQIGTLHDARHVIFDDDTRFMFASVFDGSWDSYIDDFAQTVVGARFDKVFSHSEGFPGVTDPHVKDWFVAHQAPAEVFLSAYPDLTVQQIWKDQRVDDAFQEVLDTPAFRAALDNPANAELVSSPAFQKLLKEAEA
;
A
#
# COMPACT_ATOMS: atom_id res chain seq x y z
N MET A 1 -1.84 39.55 -12.78
CA MET A 1 -1.98 38.19 -13.36
C MET A 1 -0.68 37.46 -13.10
N THR A 2 -0.61 36.73 -11.99
CA THR A 2 0.56 35.94 -11.59
C THR A 2 0.26 34.49 -11.93
N ALA A 3 1.03 33.95 -12.88
CA ALA A 3 0.93 32.57 -13.34
C ALA A 3 1.42 31.63 -12.23
N THR A 4 0.58 30.67 -11.84
CA THR A 4 0.95 29.54 -11.00
C THR A 4 1.81 28.60 -11.83
N SER A 5 3.06 28.39 -11.40
CA SER A 5 3.95 27.37 -11.93
C SER A 5 3.36 25.99 -11.64
N GLY A 6 2.86 25.30 -12.66
CA GLY A 6 2.43 23.90 -12.55
C GLY A 6 3.62 23.00 -12.21
N ALA A 7 3.38 21.99 -11.37
CA ALA A 7 4.32 20.91 -11.12
C ALA A 7 4.66 20.19 -12.45
N PRO A 8 5.87 19.62 -12.60
CA PRO A 8 6.26 18.94 -13.83
C PRO A 8 5.31 17.76 -14.09
N GLN A 9 4.58 17.83 -15.20
CA GLN A 9 3.72 16.77 -15.70
C GLN A 9 4.60 15.57 -16.06
N SER A 10 4.37 14.44 -15.40
CA SER A 10 5.12 13.20 -15.60
C SER A 10 4.93 12.67 -17.03
N ALA A 11 6.03 12.33 -17.71
CA ALA A 11 6.09 11.91 -19.12
C ALA A 11 5.51 10.51 -19.41
N HIS A 12 4.68 9.96 -18.52
CA HIS A 12 4.00 8.68 -18.72
C HIS A 12 2.64 8.91 -19.40
N PRO A 13 2.19 8.02 -20.30
CA PRO A 13 0.83 8.08 -20.80
C PRO A 13 -0.15 8.12 -19.63
N GLU A 14 -1.16 9.00 -19.66
CA GLU A 14 -2.17 9.10 -18.61
C GLU A 14 -2.90 7.75 -18.49
N ARG A 15 -2.44 6.92 -17.55
CA ARG A 15 -3.11 5.67 -17.19
C ARG A 15 -4.36 6.03 -16.38
N PRO A 16 -5.46 5.26 -16.51
CA PRO A 16 -6.66 5.49 -15.72
C PRO A 16 -6.36 5.37 -14.22
N GLY A 17 -7.08 6.13 -13.41
CA GLY A 17 -6.94 6.12 -11.95
C GLY A 17 -6.76 7.51 -11.36
N ARG A 18 -7.05 7.66 -10.07
CA ARG A 18 -6.80 8.89 -9.32
C ARG A 18 -5.59 8.74 -8.41
N SER A 19 -4.96 9.88 -8.11
CA SER A 19 -3.92 9.97 -7.09
C SER A 19 -4.27 11.05 -6.09
N ASP A 20 -3.81 10.87 -4.85
CA ASP A 20 -3.88 11.84 -3.75
C ASP A 20 -2.52 11.85 -3.04
N GLY A 21 -1.77 12.93 -3.25
CA GLY A 21 -0.36 13.02 -2.88
C GLY A 21 0.48 11.92 -3.54
N VAL A 22 1.15 11.09 -2.73
CA VAL A 22 1.99 9.97 -3.21
C VAL A 22 1.20 8.70 -3.51
N CYS A 23 -0.07 8.65 -3.09
CA CYS A 23 -0.92 7.46 -3.21
C CYS A 23 -1.68 7.46 -4.55
N THR A 24 -1.72 6.31 -5.21
CA THR A 24 -2.49 6.07 -6.44
C THR A 24 -3.44 4.89 -6.23
N GLU A 25 -4.67 5.03 -6.71
CA GLU A 25 -5.66 3.93 -6.70
C GLU A 25 -5.64 3.12 -7.99
N PHE A 26 -5.99 1.84 -7.86
CA PHE A 26 -6.22 0.96 -8.97
C PHE A 26 -7.34 0.00 -8.65
N THR A 27 -8.38 -0.02 -9.48
CA THR A 27 -9.57 -0.86 -9.30
C THR A 27 -9.94 -1.54 -10.61
N VAL A 28 -10.03 -2.86 -10.61
CA VAL A 28 -10.32 -3.70 -11.78
C VAL A 28 -11.54 -4.56 -11.52
N PHE A 29 -12.44 -4.65 -12.50
CA PHE A 29 -13.60 -5.52 -12.50
C PHE A 29 -13.53 -6.52 -13.66
N THR A 30 -13.72 -7.79 -13.35
CA THR A 30 -13.61 -8.88 -14.32
C THR A 30 -14.78 -9.85 -14.19
N ARG A 31 -15.02 -10.63 -15.24
CA ARG A 31 -15.86 -11.82 -15.17
C ARG A 31 -15.00 -13.00 -14.76
N ILE A 32 -15.50 -13.82 -13.85
CA ILE A 32 -14.89 -15.10 -13.49
C ILE A 32 -15.24 -16.09 -14.60
N LYS A 33 -14.27 -16.89 -15.04
CA LYS A 33 -14.49 -17.98 -15.99
C LYS A 33 -15.58 -18.93 -15.46
N PRO A 34 -16.47 -19.46 -16.31
CA PRO A 34 -17.53 -20.36 -15.87
C PRO A 34 -17.00 -21.56 -15.06
N GLY A 35 -17.47 -21.71 -13.82
CA GLY A 35 -17.08 -22.80 -12.92
C GLY A 35 -15.82 -22.55 -12.07
N GLU A 36 -15.14 -21.42 -12.23
CA GLU A 36 -13.89 -21.11 -11.50
C GLU A 36 -14.11 -20.40 -10.15
N GLY A 37 -15.36 -20.11 -9.75
CA GLY A 37 -15.67 -19.38 -8.51
C GLY A 37 -15.09 -20.03 -7.25
N ASP A 38 -15.31 -21.34 -7.07
CA ASP A 38 -14.77 -22.10 -5.94
C ASP A 38 -13.24 -22.19 -5.96
N ALA A 39 -12.65 -22.34 -7.14
CA ALA A 39 -11.20 -22.40 -7.31
C ALA A 39 -10.54 -21.07 -6.95
N LEU A 40 -11.12 -19.95 -7.42
CA LEU A 40 -10.71 -18.61 -7.05
C LEU A 40 -10.83 -18.38 -5.54
N ARG A 41 -11.95 -18.77 -4.90
CA ARG A 41 -12.11 -18.68 -3.43
C ARG A 41 -11.02 -19.43 -2.69
N LYS A 42 -10.70 -20.64 -3.14
CA LYS A 42 -9.64 -21.46 -2.55
C LYS A 42 -8.27 -20.78 -2.67
N ASP A 43 -7.96 -20.20 -3.83
CA ASP A 43 -6.69 -19.52 -4.04
C ASP A 43 -6.60 -18.20 -3.27
N LEU A 44 -7.70 -17.45 -3.15
CA LEU A 44 -7.78 -16.28 -2.27
C LEU A 44 -7.61 -16.65 -0.79
N ALA A 45 -8.22 -17.74 -0.32
CA ALA A 45 -8.04 -18.21 1.05
C ALA A 45 -6.57 -18.57 1.33
N ALA A 46 -5.89 -19.23 0.39
CA ALA A 46 -4.47 -19.51 0.51
C ALA A 46 -3.59 -18.24 0.52
N LEU A 47 -4.08 -17.12 -0.02
CA LEU A 47 -3.42 -15.81 0.10
C LEU A 47 -3.69 -15.14 1.45
N SER A 48 -4.92 -15.23 1.97
CA SER A 48 -5.31 -14.68 3.27
C SER A 48 -4.68 -15.42 4.44
N ASP A 49 -4.60 -16.75 4.41
CA ASP A 49 -3.88 -17.56 5.41
C ASP A 49 -2.38 -17.23 5.42
N ALA A 50 -1.88 -16.75 4.27
CA ALA A 50 -0.53 -16.26 4.18
C ALA A 50 -0.41 -14.83 4.74
N GLY A 51 -1.49 -14.05 4.86
CA GLY A 51 -1.50 -12.76 5.56
C GLY A 51 -1.12 -12.86 7.04
N ASP A 52 -1.47 -13.95 7.73
CA ASP A 52 -1.02 -14.25 9.10
C ASP A 52 0.43 -14.78 9.15
N ASP A 53 1.05 -15.00 8.00
CA ASP A 53 2.44 -15.43 7.89
C ASP A 53 3.35 -14.20 7.76
N ALA A 54 4.28 -14.07 8.70
CA ALA A 54 5.33 -13.03 8.68
C ALA A 54 6.05 -12.96 7.31
N ARG A 55 6.07 -14.05 6.53
CA ARG A 55 6.64 -14.11 5.18
C ARG A 55 5.85 -13.34 4.12
N VAL A 56 4.53 -13.18 4.25
CA VAL A 56 3.73 -12.38 3.30
C VAL A 56 3.73 -10.92 3.67
N HIS A 57 3.68 -10.59 4.96
CA HIS A 57 4.04 -9.25 5.38
C HIS A 57 5.45 -8.90 4.92
N ALA A 58 6.40 -9.84 4.94
CA ALA A 58 7.73 -9.63 4.35
C ALA A 58 7.70 -9.46 2.81
N ALA A 59 6.85 -10.18 2.08
CA ALA A 59 6.72 -10.04 0.62
C ALA A 59 6.02 -8.73 0.20
N VAL A 60 4.98 -8.31 0.93
CA VAL A 60 4.37 -6.97 0.77
C VAL A 60 5.37 -5.89 1.18
N ARG A 61 6.19 -6.15 2.21
CA ARG A 61 7.36 -5.32 2.56
C ARG A 61 8.43 -5.26 1.47
N GLN A 62 8.55 -6.30 0.65
CA GLN A 62 9.47 -6.32 -0.49
C GLN A 62 8.96 -5.45 -1.65
N ILE A 63 7.65 -5.43 -1.93
CA ILE A 63 7.07 -4.43 -2.85
C ILE A 63 7.28 -3.04 -2.27
N GLY A 64 7.00 -2.88 -0.98
CA GLY A 64 7.36 -1.68 -0.23
C GLY A 64 6.59 -0.41 -0.60
N THR A 65 5.64 -0.51 -1.54
CA THR A 65 4.82 0.59 -2.05
C THR A 65 3.32 0.32 -1.89
N LEU A 66 2.89 -0.90 -1.55
CA LEU A 66 1.46 -1.25 -1.43
C LEU A 66 0.91 -0.85 -0.05
N HIS A 67 -0.07 0.08 -0.03
CA HIS A 67 -0.80 0.48 1.18
C HIS A 67 -1.88 -0.54 1.54
N ASP A 68 -2.71 -0.90 0.56
CA ASP A 68 -3.73 -1.93 0.72
C ASP A 68 -4.04 -2.63 -0.60
N ALA A 69 -4.55 -3.85 -0.49
CA ALA A 69 -5.16 -4.59 -1.59
C ALA A 69 -6.37 -5.39 -1.09
N ARG A 70 -7.40 -5.46 -1.91
CA ARG A 70 -8.66 -6.17 -1.61
C ARG A 70 -9.17 -6.94 -2.81
N HIS A 71 -9.62 -8.15 -2.54
CA HIS A 71 -10.17 -9.10 -3.49
C HIS A 71 -11.62 -9.38 -3.14
N VAL A 72 -12.55 -9.19 -4.08
CA VAL A 72 -13.99 -9.37 -3.83
C VAL A 72 -14.61 -10.17 -4.95
N ILE A 73 -15.25 -11.29 -4.60
CA ILE A 73 -16.12 -12.05 -5.49
C ILE A 73 -17.56 -11.61 -5.23
N PHE A 74 -18.29 -11.31 -6.29
CA PHE A 74 -19.66 -10.80 -6.20
C PHE A 74 -20.51 -11.25 -7.41
N ASP A 75 -21.80 -10.91 -7.40
CA ASP A 75 -22.78 -11.32 -8.42
C ASP A 75 -22.80 -12.85 -8.62
N ASP A 76 -23.09 -13.60 -7.54
CA ASP A 76 -23.22 -15.07 -7.55
C ASP A 76 -22.00 -15.82 -8.14
N ASP A 77 -20.80 -15.43 -7.71
CA ASP A 77 -19.51 -15.98 -8.15
C ASP A 77 -19.24 -15.85 -9.65
N THR A 78 -19.90 -14.89 -10.31
CA THR A 78 -19.67 -14.60 -11.74
C THR A 78 -18.74 -13.42 -11.97
N ARG A 79 -18.45 -12.59 -10.95
CA ARG A 79 -17.60 -11.41 -11.08
C ARG A 79 -16.58 -11.30 -9.95
N PHE A 80 -15.45 -10.72 -10.31
CA PHE A 80 -14.32 -10.51 -9.42
C PHE A 80 -13.83 -9.07 -9.53
N MET A 81 -13.62 -8.45 -8.37
CA MET A 81 -12.99 -7.13 -8.22
C MET A 81 -11.66 -7.28 -7.49
N PHE A 82 -10.63 -6.65 -8.05
CA PHE A 82 -9.40 -6.34 -7.34
C PHE A 82 -9.30 -4.83 -7.19
N ALA A 83 -8.96 -4.36 -5.99
CA ALA A 83 -8.63 -2.96 -5.79
C ALA A 83 -7.41 -2.82 -4.89
N SER A 84 -6.61 -1.79 -5.12
CA SER A 84 -5.39 -1.51 -4.36
C SER A 84 -5.07 -0.03 -4.31
N VAL A 85 -4.30 0.35 -3.30
CA VAL A 85 -3.68 1.67 -3.17
C VAL A 85 -2.18 1.48 -3.00
N PHE A 86 -1.39 2.28 -3.70
CA PHE A 86 0.07 2.15 -3.69
C PHE A 86 0.78 3.49 -3.89
N ASP A 87 2.06 3.52 -3.53
CA ASP A 87 2.94 4.65 -3.77
C ASP A 87 3.37 4.74 -5.24
N GLY A 88 3.30 5.95 -5.80
CA GLY A 88 3.89 6.24 -7.11
C GLY A 88 2.97 5.92 -8.29
N SER A 89 3.56 5.51 -9.41
CA SER A 89 2.87 5.46 -10.70
C SER A 89 2.27 4.08 -11.02
N TRP A 90 1.20 4.07 -11.80
CA TRP A 90 0.54 2.86 -12.29
C TRP A 90 1.50 1.90 -13.01
N ASP A 91 2.39 2.41 -13.87
CA ASP A 91 3.31 1.57 -14.62
C ASP A 91 4.33 0.90 -13.68
N SER A 92 4.89 1.66 -12.74
CA SER A 92 5.81 1.13 -11.71
C SER A 92 5.14 0.04 -10.89
N TYR A 93 3.88 0.26 -10.50
CA TYR A 93 3.12 -0.71 -9.74
C TYR A 93 2.94 -2.03 -10.49
N ILE A 94 2.43 -2.00 -11.72
CA ILE A 94 2.24 -3.25 -12.48
C ILE A 94 3.57 -3.97 -12.74
N ASP A 95 4.66 -3.22 -12.96
CA ASP A 95 5.99 -3.79 -13.17
C ASP A 95 6.55 -4.44 -11.88
N ASP A 96 6.37 -3.80 -10.71
CA ASP A 96 6.77 -4.35 -9.40
C ASP A 96 6.02 -5.65 -9.08
N PHE A 97 4.73 -5.72 -9.46
CA PHE A 97 3.95 -6.94 -9.31
C PHE A 97 4.49 -8.05 -10.20
N ALA A 98 4.80 -7.77 -11.47
CA ALA A 98 5.31 -8.79 -12.39
C ALA A 98 6.65 -9.41 -11.97
N GLN A 99 7.47 -8.70 -11.18
CA GLN A 99 8.85 -9.11 -10.87
C GLN A 99 9.03 -9.82 -9.51
N THR A 100 7.98 -9.89 -8.68
CA THR A 100 8.11 -10.38 -7.30
C THR A 100 7.38 -11.72 -7.07
N VAL A 101 7.58 -12.34 -5.91
CA VAL A 101 6.78 -13.50 -5.45
C VAL A 101 5.28 -13.19 -5.44
N VAL A 102 4.93 -11.92 -5.30
CA VAL A 102 3.55 -11.43 -5.39
C VAL A 102 3.02 -11.53 -6.82
N GLY A 103 3.86 -11.41 -7.84
CA GLY A 103 3.49 -11.62 -9.25
C GLY A 103 2.93 -12.99 -9.53
N ALA A 104 3.56 -14.05 -9.02
CA ALA A 104 3.05 -15.42 -9.20
C ALA A 104 1.68 -15.62 -8.53
N ARG A 105 1.43 -14.94 -7.41
CA ARG A 105 0.15 -14.97 -6.70
C ARG A 105 -0.93 -14.19 -7.43
N PHE A 106 -0.56 -13.02 -7.92
CA PHE A 106 -1.42 -12.16 -8.72
C PHE A 106 -1.82 -12.84 -10.02
N ASP A 107 -0.86 -13.43 -10.74
CA ASP A 107 -1.07 -14.23 -11.93
C ASP A 107 -2.06 -15.37 -11.67
N LYS A 108 -1.87 -16.10 -10.56
CA LYS A 108 -2.77 -17.20 -10.18
C LYS A 108 -4.21 -16.71 -9.96
N VAL A 109 -4.41 -15.64 -9.19
CA VAL A 109 -5.74 -15.09 -8.93
C VAL A 109 -6.42 -14.62 -10.22
N PHE A 110 -5.72 -13.84 -11.04
CA PHE A 110 -6.28 -13.33 -12.30
C PHE A 110 -6.40 -14.41 -13.37
N SER A 111 -5.74 -15.55 -13.23
CA SER A 111 -5.94 -16.71 -14.12
C SER A 111 -7.37 -17.24 -14.10
N HIS A 112 -8.17 -16.94 -13.07
CA HIS A 112 -9.59 -17.27 -13.01
C HIS A 112 -10.48 -16.26 -13.78
N SER A 113 -9.94 -15.11 -14.22
CA SER A 113 -10.67 -14.09 -14.96
C SER A 113 -10.72 -14.38 -16.46
N GLU A 114 -11.86 -14.10 -17.09
CA GLU A 114 -12.03 -14.27 -18.54
C GLU A 114 -11.04 -13.39 -19.32
N GLY A 115 -10.36 -14.00 -20.30
CA GLY A 115 -9.46 -13.28 -21.21
C GLY A 115 -8.15 -12.79 -20.60
N PHE A 116 -7.85 -13.07 -19.32
CA PHE A 116 -6.58 -12.69 -18.71
C PHE A 116 -5.41 -13.38 -19.43
N PRO A 117 -4.43 -12.63 -19.97
CA PRO A 117 -3.37 -13.20 -20.80
C PRO A 117 -2.19 -13.78 -19.98
N GLY A 118 -2.12 -13.49 -18.68
CA GLY A 118 -0.99 -13.80 -17.80
C GLY A 118 -0.12 -12.58 -17.53
N VAL A 119 0.49 -12.51 -16.33
CA VAL A 119 1.26 -11.34 -15.86
C VAL A 119 2.53 -11.07 -16.67
N THR A 120 3.07 -12.09 -17.34
CA THR A 120 4.26 -11.96 -18.19
C THR A 120 3.94 -11.64 -19.65
N ASP A 121 2.65 -11.58 -20.02
CA ASP A 121 2.25 -11.24 -21.39
C ASP A 121 2.52 -9.73 -21.65
N PRO A 122 3.14 -9.36 -22.79
CA PRO A 122 3.45 -7.97 -23.09
C PRO A 122 2.21 -7.06 -23.19
N HIS A 123 1.03 -7.62 -23.40
CA HIS A 123 -0.25 -6.92 -23.49
C HIS A 123 -1.08 -6.94 -22.19
N VAL A 124 -0.54 -7.51 -21.10
CA VAL A 124 -1.28 -7.58 -19.82
C VAL A 124 -1.70 -6.20 -19.31
N LYS A 125 -0.87 -5.17 -19.54
CA LYS A 125 -1.18 -3.79 -19.17
C LYS A 125 -2.43 -3.27 -19.89
N ASP A 126 -2.59 -3.61 -21.17
CA ASP A 126 -3.76 -3.23 -21.95
C ASP A 126 -5.02 -3.95 -21.45
N TRP A 127 -4.87 -5.23 -21.07
CA TRP A 127 -5.96 -5.98 -20.44
C TRP A 127 -6.40 -5.33 -19.12
N PHE A 128 -5.47 -4.92 -18.26
CA PHE A 128 -5.83 -4.21 -17.01
C PHE A 128 -6.56 -2.90 -17.28
N VAL A 129 -6.05 -2.08 -18.20
CA VAL A 129 -6.70 -0.83 -18.59
C VAL A 129 -8.12 -1.06 -19.10
N ALA A 130 -8.35 -2.11 -19.90
CA ALA A 130 -9.68 -2.44 -20.42
C ALA A 130 -10.69 -2.90 -19.35
N HIS A 131 -10.21 -3.39 -18.20
CA HIS A 131 -11.03 -3.87 -17.09
C HIS A 131 -11.03 -2.91 -15.89
N GLN A 132 -10.28 -1.80 -15.97
CA GLN A 132 -10.17 -0.84 -14.91
C GLN A 132 -11.42 0.05 -14.84
N ALA A 133 -11.87 0.34 -13.62
CA ALA A 133 -12.86 1.36 -13.35
C ALA A 133 -12.28 2.33 -12.32
N PRO A 134 -11.80 3.52 -12.75
CA PRO A 134 -11.26 4.53 -11.85
C PRO A 134 -12.27 4.94 -10.79
N ALA A 135 -11.79 5.23 -9.59
CA ALA A 135 -12.64 5.77 -8.54
C ALA A 135 -13.21 7.14 -8.96
N GLU A 136 -14.49 7.38 -8.69
CA GLU A 136 -15.08 8.72 -8.87
C GLU A 136 -14.59 9.72 -7.82
N VAL A 137 -14.28 9.21 -6.63
CA VAL A 137 -13.62 9.94 -5.54
C VAL A 137 -12.58 9.01 -4.93
N PHE A 138 -11.36 9.52 -4.75
CA PHE A 138 -10.28 8.86 -4.05
C PHE A 138 -9.68 9.83 -3.04
N LEU A 139 -9.44 9.34 -1.82
CA LEU A 139 -8.85 10.09 -0.72
C LEU A 139 -7.92 9.16 0.05
N SER A 140 -6.69 9.62 0.27
CA SER A 140 -5.75 8.96 1.16
C SER A 140 -5.80 9.61 2.53
N ALA A 141 -5.76 8.82 3.60
CA ALA A 141 -5.69 9.35 4.96
C ALA A 141 -4.32 9.99 5.27
N TYR A 142 -3.29 9.62 4.51
CA TYR A 142 -1.90 10.05 4.69
C TYR A 142 -1.25 10.33 3.31
N PRO A 143 -1.75 11.34 2.56
CA PRO A 143 -1.33 11.57 1.18
C PRO A 143 0.15 11.93 1.03
N ASP A 144 0.80 12.42 2.10
CA ASP A 144 2.20 12.83 2.08
C ASP A 144 3.17 11.74 2.54
N LEU A 145 2.68 10.56 2.96
CA LEU A 145 3.51 9.48 3.51
C LEU A 145 3.47 8.24 2.61
N THR A 146 4.65 7.85 2.16
CA THR A 146 4.89 6.53 1.53
C THR A 146 4.80 5.41 2.57
N VAL A 147 4.52 4.19 2.12
CA VAL A 147 4.54 2.98 2.96
C VAL A 147 5.88 2.84 3.70
N GLN A 148 6.99 3.17 3.04
CA GLN A 148 8.32 3.15 3.67
C GLN A 148 8.46 4.15 4.81
N GLN A 149 7.89 5.35 4.67
CA GLN A 149 7.86 6.37 5.72
C GLN A 149 6.96 5.91 6.87
N ILE A 150 5.78 5.37 6.60
CA ILE A 150 4.87 4.82 7.62
C ILE A 150 5.59 3.74 8.44
N TRP A 151 6.29 2.80 7.80
CA TRP A 151 7.06 1.79 8.54
C TRP A 151 8.26 2.36 9.29
N LYS A 152 8.90 3.42 8.76
CA LYS A 152 9.96 4.10 9.49
C LYS A 152 9.39 4.76 10.75
N ASP A 153 8.26 5.45 10.64
CA ASP A 153 7.64 6.16 11.75
C ASP A 153 7.21 5.17 12.85
N GLN A 154 6.65 4.01 12.49
CA GLN A 154 6.39 2.93 13.44
C GLN A 154 7.66 2.44 14.15
N ARG A 155 8.76 2.19 13.40
CA ARG A 155 10.03 1.75 14.02
C ARG A 155 10.63 2.81 14.93
N VAL A 156 10.44 4.10 14.62
CA VAL A 156 10.90 5.20 15.46
C VAL A 156 10.08 5.25 16.75
N ASP A 157 8.76 5.08 16.66
CA ASP A 157 7.88 5.00 17.83
C ASP A 157 8.28 3.81 18.73
N ASP A 158 8.35 2.59 18.18
CA ASP A 158 8.77 1.38 18.91
C ASP A 158 10.10 1.61 19.65
N ALA A 159 11.12 2.12 18.94
CA ALA A 159 12.43 2.37 19.52
C ALA A 159 12.42 3.50 20.56
N PHE A 160 11.55 4.50 20.41
CA PHE A 160 11.42 5.57 21.38
C PHE A 160 10.74 5.09 22.66
N GLN A 161 9.68 4.29 22.56
CA GLN A 161 9.02 3.66 23.70
C GLN A 161 10.01 2.79 24.49
N GLU A 162 10.85 2.01 23.81
CA GLU A 162 11.94 1.24 24.47
C GLU A 162 12.88 2.15 25.28
N VAL A 163 13.23 3.34 24.76
CA VAL A 163 14.06 4.31 25.47
C VAL A 163 13.35 4.87 26.70
N LEU A 164 12.06 5.24 26.57
CA LEU A 164 11.25 5.80 27.66
C LEU A 164 11.15 4.85 28.86
N ASP A 165 11.11 3.54 28.61
CA ASP A 165 11.01 2.52 29.65
C ASP A 165 12.30 2.30 30.45
N THR A 166 13.44 2.79 29.96
CA THR A 166 14.73 2.57 30.63
C THR A 166 14.88 3.36 31.94
N PRO A 167 15.50 2.79 32.99
CA PRO A 167 15.88 3.54 34.18
C PRO A 167 16.83 4.71 33.88
N ALA A 168 17.68 4.56 32.86
CA ALA A 168 18.63 5.59 32.44
C ALA A 168 17.92 6.83 31.88
N PHE A 169 16.86 6.66 31.10
CA PHE A 169 16.06 7.78 30.61
C PHE A 169 15.35 8.50 31.76
N ARG A 170 14.73 7.76 32.70
CA ARG A 170 14.13 8.35 33.91
C ARG A 170 15.15 9.18 34.71
N ALA A 171 16.35 8.64 34.92
CA ALA A 171 17.43 9.39 35.58
C ALA A 171 17.90 10.62 34.78
N ALA A 172 17.83 10.57 33.45
CA ALA A 172 18.15 11.71 32.59
C ALA A 172 17.11 12.84 32.69
N LEU A 173 15.83 12.52 32.93
CA LEU A 173 14.77 13.52 33.16
C LEU A 173 15.00 14.30 34.46
N ASP A 174 15.46 13.62 35.51
CA ASP A 174 15.72 14.22 36.83
C ASP A 174 17.08 14.95 36.93
N ASN A 175 17.95 14.78 35.93
CA ASN A 175 19.29 15.36 35.95
C ASN A 175 19.24 16.88 35.70
N PRO A 176 19.69 17.74 36.64
CA PRO A 176 19.67 19.19 36.48
C PRO A 176 20.43 19.69 35.24
N ALA A 177 21.42 18.95 34.74
CA ALA A 177 22.15 19.29 33.53
C ALA A 177 21.25 19.27 32.27
N ASN A 178 20.14 18.52 32.30
CA ASN A 178 19.19 18.42 31.19
C ASN A 178 17.98 19.35 31.36
N ALA A 179 17.92 20.18 32.42
CA ALA A 179 16.74 20.97 32.76
C ALA A 179 16.28 21.90 31.62
N GLU A 180 17.22 22.48 30.87
CA GLU A 180 16.90 23.32 29.70
C GLU A 180 16.20 22.51 28.59
N LEU A 181 16.73 21.34 28.23
CA LEU A 181 16.11 20.46 27.25
C LEU A 181 14.74 19.96 27.72
N VAL A 182 14.64 19.48 28.96
CA VAL A 182 13.41 18.91 29.53
C VAL A 182 12.31 19.97 29.59
N SER A 183 12.63 21.20 29.96
CA SER A 183 11.66 22.31 30.02
C SER A 183 11.29 22.89 28.65
N SER A 184 11.99 22.50 27.58
CA SER A 184 11.73 23.03 26.25
C SER A 184 10.34 22.65 25.74
N PRO A 185 9.63 23.54 25.01
CA PRO A 185 8.32 23.22 24.45
C PRO A 185 8.34 22.00 23.53
N ALA A 186 9.43 21.79 22.80
CA ALA A 186 9.58 20.65 21.89
C ALA A 186 9.65 19.32 22.65
N PHE A 187 10.40 19.25 23.74
CA PHE A 187 10.51 18.05 24.56
C PHE A 187 9.22 17.75 25.32
N GLN A 188 8.56 18.77 25.85
CA GLN A 188 7.25 18.61 26.50
C GLN A 188 6.19 18.11 25.51
N LYS A 189 6.20 18.62 24.27
CA LYS A 189 5.35 18.08 23.21
C LYS A 189 5.70 16.62 22.94
N LEU A 190 6.98 16.29 22.75
CA LEU A 190 7.42 14.91 22.48
C LEU A 190 6.89 13.92 23.53
N LEU A 191 7.04 14.21 24.82
CA LEU A 191 6.54 13.34 25.88
C LEU A 191 5.02 13.19 25.84
N LYS A 192 4.29 14.29 25.60
CA LYS A 192 2.83 14.25 25.49
C LYS A 192 2.34 13.37 24.32
N GLU A 193 2.98 13.48 23.16
CA GLU A 193 2.61 12.65 22.00
C GLU A 193 2.93 11.17 22.24
N ALA A 194 4.00 10.85 22.97
CA ALA A 194 4.38 9.48 23.26
C ALA A 194 3.49 8.80 24.33
N GLU A 195 2.72 9.55 25.09
CA GLU A 195 1.75 9.06 26.08
C GLU A 195 0.33 8.85 25.51
N ALA A 196 0.05 9.33 24.30
CA ALA A 196 -1.29 9.37 23.69
C ALA A 196 -1.66 8.06 22.97
#